data_AF-W4M6M3-F1
#
_entry.id   AF-W4M6M3-F1
#
_cell.length_a   1.000
_cell.length_b   1.000
_cell.length_c   1.000
_cell.angle_alpha   90.00
_cell.angle_beta   90.00
_cell.angle_gamma   90.00
#
_symmetry.space_group_name_H-M   'P 1'
#
loop_
_entity.id
_entity.type
_entity.pdbx_description
1 polymer ?
#
loop_
_entity_poly.entity_id
_entity_poly.type
_entity_poly.pdbx_seq_one_letter_code
_entity_poly.pdbx_strand_id
1 'polypeptide(L)'
;NPMECDTNNPSKTVNFRIEPTASEIADSHAYLLMQIRSVDSSGGAHRVKVNGTNINDNRVPDLPPAPGNSQAWLLWMLSFPASLLNIGNNTLEIERASNDNFEVGDVVINWREE
;
A
#
# COMPACT_ATOMS: atom_id res chain seq x y z
N ASN A 1 7.74 -2.63 -14.43
CA ASN A 1 7.18 -1.38 -15.00
C ASN A 1 6.46 -0.63 -13.91
N PRO A 2 6.77 0.64 -13.69
CA PRO A 2 5.95 1.48 -12.81
C PRO A 2 4.51 1.50 -13.34
N MET A 3 3.56 1.57 -12.42
CA MET A 3 2.15 1.39 -12.72
C MET A 3 1.39 2.66 -12.34
N GLU A 4 0.91 3.37 -13.36
CA GLU A 4 0.18 4.63 -13.24
C GLU A 4 -1.22 4.40 -12.65
N CYS A 5 -1.61 5.25 -11.70
CA CYS A 5 -3.01 5.44 -11.33
C CYS A 5 -3.46 6.77 -11.95
N ASP A 6 -4.25 6.72 -13.02
CA ASP A 6 -4.68 7.92 -13.76
C ASP A 6 -6.16 8.28 -13.49
N THR A 7 -6.68 9.25 -14.22
CA THR A 7 -8.09 9.69 -14.12
C THR A 7 -9.09 8.63 -14.54
N ASN A 8 -8.69 7.63 -15.32
CA ASN A 8 -9.55 6.54 -15.78
C ASN A 8 -9.41 5.28 -14.92
N ASN A 9 -8.33 5.16 -14.15
CA ASN A 9 -8.07 4.05 -13.26
C ASN A 9 -7.50 4.55 -11.91
N PRO A 10 -8.37 5.10 -11.03
CA PRO A 10 -7.94 5.69 -9.77
C PRO A 10 -7.47 4.64 -8.77
N SER A 11 -7.75 3.36 -8.98
CA SER A 11 -7.35 2.30 -8.07
C SER A 11 -6.54 1.22 -8.77
N LYS A 12 -5.64 0.60 -8.02
CA LYS A 12 -4.98 -0.64 -8.44
C LYS A 12 -5.18 -1.70 -7.39
N THR A 13 -5.51 -2.90 -7.85
CA THR A 13 -5.56 -4.11 -7.03
C THR A 13 -4.42 -5.05 -7.38
N VAL A 14 -3.70 -5.52 -6.36
CA VAL A 14 -2.72 -6.60 -6.44
C VAL A 14 -3.26 -7.78 -5.64
N ASN A 15 -3.37 -8.92 -6.30
CA ASN A 15 -3.72 -10.17 -5.63
C ASN A 15 -2.42 -10.88 -5.23
N PHE A 16 -2.37 -11.38 -4.01
CA PHE A 16 -1.25 -12.18 -3.52
C PHE A 16 -1.76 -13.35 -2.69
N ARG A 17 -0.94 -14.39 -2.58
CA ARG A 17 -1.29 -15.62 -1.88
C ARG A 17 -0.28 -15.91 -0.78
N ILE A 18 -0.81 -16.21 0.40
CA ILE A 18 -0.05 -16.76 1.51
C ILE A 18 -0.32 -18.26 1.48
N GLU A 19 0.71 -19.06 1.21
CA GLU A 19 0.52 -20.50 1.20
C GLU A 19 0.23 -21.00 2.62
N PRO A 20 -0.63 -22.01 2.79
CA PRO A 20 -0.77 -22.71 4.06
C PRO A 20 0.56 -23.40 4.37
N THR A 21 1.44 -22.74 5.10
CA THR A 21 2.59 -23.38 5.74
C THR A 21 2.13 -23.98 7.07
N ALA A 22 2.95 -24.82 7.69
CA ALA A 22 2.67 -25.36 9.03
C ALA A 22 2.68 -24.28 10.13
N SER A 23 3.06 -23.05 9.75
CA SER A 23 3.22 -21.88 10.61
C SER A 23 2.08 -20.90 10.40
N GLU A 24 1.43 -20.48 11.48
CA GLU A 24 0.39 -19.47 11.43
C GLU A 24 1.00 -18.07 11.22
N ILE A 25 0.21 -17.14 10.69
CA ILE A 25 0.62 -15.72 10.63
C ILE A 25 0.67 -15.21 12.07
N ALA A 26 1.85 -14.83 12.55
CA ALA A 26 2.03 -14.36 13.92
C ALA A 26 1.19 -13.09 14.17
N ASP A 27 0.43 -13.07 15.27
CA ASP A 27 -0.60 -12.04 15.59
C ASP A 27 -0.02 -10.70 16.09
N SER A 28 1.16 -10.31 15.61
CA SER A 28 1.80 -9.04 16.00
C SER A 28 1.64 -7.97 14.93
N HIS A 29 2.44 -8.03 13.87
CA HIS A 29 2.46 -6.99 12.83
C HIS A 29 2.86 -7.55 11.46
N ALA A 30 2.31 -6.94 10.41
CA ALA A 30 2.77 -7.06 9.04
C ALA A 30 3.25 -5.68 8.53
N TYR A 31 4.07 -5.70 7.49
CA TYR A 31 4.66 -4.51 6.88
C TYR A 31 4.45 -4.51 5.37
N LEU A 32 3.97 -3.39 4.85
CA LEU A 32 3.95 -3.07 3.43
C LEU A 32 5.10 -2.13 3.13
N LEU A 33 5.96 -2.49 2.18
CA LEU A 33 6.91 -1.60 1.54
C LEU A 33 6.43 -1.30 0.13
N MET A 34 6.38 -0.03 -0.25
CA MET A 34 5.95 0.39 -1.57
C MET A 34 6.79 1.54 -2.10
N GLN A 35 7.08 1.52 -3.40
CA GLN A 35 7.65 2.67 -4.10
C GLN A 35 6.54 3.57 -4.61
N ILE A 36 6.63 4.86 -4.29
CA ILE A 36 5.67 5.89 -4.70
C ILE A 36 6.37 7.06 -5.36
N ARG A 37 5.65 7.75 -6.24
CA ARG A 37 6.14 8.95 -6.92
C ARG A 37 4.95 9.88 -7.21
N SER A 38 5.24 11.18 -7.32
CA SER A 38 4.28 12.18 -7.82
C SER A 38 3.01 12.34 -6.97
N VAL A 39 3.11 12.07 -5.67
CA VAL A 39 2.04 12.35 -4.70
C VAL A 39 1.86 13.86 -4.52
N ASP A 40 0.62 14.33 -4.60
CA ASP A 40 0.26 15.72 -4.32
C ASP A 40 -0.40 15.87 -2.94
N SER A 41 0.20 16.69 -2.08
CA SER A 41 -0.34 17.03 -0.75
C SER A 41 -1.65 17.84 -0.75
N SER A 42 -2.08 18.38 -1.90
CA SER A 42 -3.22 19.31 -1.98
C SER A 42 -4.58 18.66 -2.25
N GLY A 43 -4.61 17.35 -2.55
CA GLY A 43 -5.76 16.70 -3.17
C GLY A 43 -6.52 15.64 -2.34
N GLY A 44 -6.33 15.59 -1.03
CA GLY A 44 -6.93 14.57 -0.16
C GLY A 44 -6.09 13.29 -0.07
N ALA A 45 -6.35 12.45 0.94
CA ALA A 45 -5.46 11.34 1.28
C ALA A 45 -5.69 10.09 0.43
N HIS A 46 -4.60 9.59 -0.20
CA HIS A 46 -4.59 8.30 -0.89
C HIS A 46 -4.92 7.19 0.11
N ARG A 47 -5.57 6.12 -0.36
CA ARG A 47 -5.95 5.00 0.52
C ARG A 47 -5.19 3.75 0.13
N VAL A 48 -4.74 3.02 1.13
CA VAL A 48 -4.11 1.71 0.96
C VAL A 48 -4.94 0.72 1.75
N LYS A 49 -5.53 -0.27 1.09
CA LYS A 49 -6.41 -1.24 1.72
C LYS A 49 -5.85 -2.65 1.59
N VAL A 50 -5.90 -3.41 2.67
CA VAL A 50 -5.61 -4.85 2.69
C VAL A 50 -6.91 -5.58 2.98
N ASN A 51 -7.32 -6.49 2.09
CA ASN A 51 -8.59 -7.21 2.18
C ASN A 51 -9.80 -6.29 2.44
N GLY A 52 -9.81 -5.12 1.80
CA GLY A 52 -10.85 -4.08 1.93
C GLY A 52 -10.71 -3.16 3.14
N THR A 53 -9.82 -3.46 4.10
CA THR A 53 -9.58 -2.62 5.29
C THR A 53 -8.51 -1.58 4.98
N ASN A 54 -8.82 -0.30 5.19
CA ASN A 54 -7.86 0.79 5.01
C ASN A 54 -6.77 0.73 6.10
N ILE A 55 -5.50 0.68 5.72
CA ILE A 55 -4.36 0.52 6.66
C ILE A 55 -3.61 1.82 6.93
N ASN A 56 -3.93 2.90 6.21
CA ASN A 56 -3.37 4.23 6.43
C ASN A 56 -4.45 5.24 6.90
N ASP A 57 -5.50 4.79 7.59
CA ASP A 57 -6.49 5.68 8.19
C ASP A 57 -6.01 6.24 9.54
N ASN A 58 -6.32 7.51 9.83
CA ASN A 58 -6.29 8.21 11.13
C ASN A 58 -5.03 8.14 12.04
N ARG A 59 -4.03 7.30 11.76
CA ARG A 59 -2.83 7.04 12.59
C ARG A 59 -1.53 7.02 11.82
N VAL A 60 -1.60 6.91 10.49
CA VAL A 60 -0.44 6.98 9.61
C VAL A 60 -0.63 8.19 8.70
N PRO A 61 0.35 9.11 8.59
CA PRO A 61 0.25 10.21 7.65
C PRO A 61 -0.03 9.67 6.24
N ASP A 62 -0.76 10.48 5.47
CA ASP A 62 -0.91 10.30 4.02
C ASP A 62 0.45 10.02 3.36
N LEU A 63 0.43 9.38 2.19
CA LEU A 63 1.66 9.14 1.43
C LEU A 63 2.35 10.50 1.21
N PRO A 64 3.60 10.71 1.64
CA PRO A 64 4.17 12.05 1.59
C PRO A 64 4.61 12.40 0.17
N PRO A 65 4.49 13.69 -0.22
CA PRO A 65 5.12 14.17 -1.44
C PRO A 65 6.64 14.07 -1.33
N ALA A 66 7.31 13.91 -2.47
CA ALA A 66 8.76 13.95 -2.50
C ALA A 66 9.27 15.35 -2.12
N PRO A 67 10.37 15.45 -1.35
CA PRO A 67 10.91 16.73 -0.91
C PRO A 67 11.34 17.60 -2.10
N GLY A 68 11.23 18.91 -1.94
CA GLY A 68 11.73 19.91 -2.89
C GLY A 68 10.95 19.98 -4.21
N ASN A 69 9.67 19.62 -4.22
CA ASN A 69 8.83 19.54 -5.43
C ASN A 69 9.40 18.58 -6.50
N SER A 70 10.22 17.61 -6.08
CA SER A 70 10.79 16.62 -6.99
C SER A 70 9.75 15.58 -7.40
N GLN A 71 9.93 14.94 -8.55
CA GLN A 71 9.17 13.75 -8.96
C GLN A 71 10.02 12.51 -8.68
N ALA A 72 10.68 12.45 -7.52
CA ALA A 72 11.56 11.34 -7.16
C ALA A 72 10.74 10.13 -6.67
N TRP A 73 11.29 8.93 -6.89
CA TRP A 73 10.78 7.72 -6.26
C TRP A 73 11.13 7.73 -4.77
N LEU A 74 10.13 7.49 -3.94
CA LEU A 74 10.29 7.31 -2.49
C LEU A 74 9.90 5.89 -2.10
N LEU A 75 10.65 5.32 -1.15
CA LEU A 75 10.25 4.09 -0.48
C LEU A 75 9.43 4.44 0.75
N TRP A 76 8.21 3.91 0.81
CA TRP A 76 7.29 4.10 1.91
C TRP A 76 7.03 2.77 2.63
N MET A 77 6.96 2.81 3.95
CA MET A 77 6.71 1.64 4.78
C MET A 77 5.51 1.87 5.69
N LEU A 78 4.57 0.93 5.68
CA LEU A 78 3.34 0.95 6.48
C LEU A 78 3.27 -0.32 7.32
N SER A 79 3.12 -0.18 8.64
CA SER A 79 2.82 -1.31 9.53
C SER A 79 1.31 -1.45 9.71
N PHE A 80 0.80 -2.68 9.72
CA PHE A 80 -0.62 -2.97 9.96
C PHE A 80 -0.80 -4.28 10.76
N PRO A 81 -1.98 -4.50 11.37
CA PRO A 81 -2.26 -5.74 12.09
C PRO A 81 -2.17 -6.95 11.15
N ALA A 82 -1.42 -7.98 11.56
CA ALA A 82 -1.26 -9.19 10.75
C ALA A 82 -2.56 -9.98 10.61
N SER A 83 -3.51 -9.82 11.55
CA SER A 83 -4.86 -10.37 11.51
C SER A 83 -5.72 -9.90 10.32
N LEU A 84 -5.27 -8.88 9.58
CA LEU A 84 -5.89 -8.49 8.31
C LEU A 84 -5.53 -9.42 7.15
N LEU A 85 -4.53 -10.29 7.30
CA LEU A 85 -4.11 -11.26 6.30
C LEU A 85 -4.84 -12.59 6.48
N ASN A 86 -5.15 -13.23 5.35
CA ASN A 86 -5.73 -14.56 5.30
C ASN A 86 -4.67 -15.56 4.82
N ILE A 87 -4.72 -16.79 5.36
CA ILE A 87 -4.12 -17.93 4.65
C ILE A 87 -4.88 -18.13 3.33
N GLY A 88 -4.14 -18.29 2.24
CA GLY A 88 -4.68 -18.31 0.89
C GLY A 88 -4.68 -16.92 0.26
N ASN A 89 -5.79 -16.54 -0.37
CA ASN A 89 -5.86 -15.35 -1.21
C ASN A 89 -6.05 -14.07 -0.40
N ASN A 90 -5.32 -13.03 -0.79
CA ASN A 90 -5.39 -11.70 -0.24
C ASN A 90 -5.40 -10.65 -1.36
N THR A 91 -5.92 -9.47 -1.02
CA THR A 91 -5.93 -8.31 -1.91
C THR A 91 -5.25 -7.11 -1.25
N LEU A 92 -4.43 -6.41 -2.04
CA LEU A 92 -3.97 -5.07 -1.74
C LEU A 92 -4.60 -4.12 -2.75
N GLU A 93 -5.27 -3.08 -2.29
CA GLU A 93 -5.83 -2.02 -3.11
C GLU A 93 -5.14 -0.70 -2.78
N ILE A 94 -4.72 0.04 -3.79
CA ILE A 94 -4.19 1.39 -3.64
C ILE A 94 -5.09 2.31 -4.45
N GLU A 95 -5.76 3.24 -3.78
CA GLU A 95 -6.75 4.16 -4.34
C GLU A 95 -6.20 5.59 -4.28
N ARG A 96 -6.16 6.25 -5.43
CA ARG A 96 -5.80 7.64 -5.62
C ARG A 96 -6.98 8.52 -5.26
N ALA A 97 -6.75 9.51 -4.39
CA ALA A 97 -7.81 10.41 -3.91
C ALA A 97 -7.89 11.74 -4.69
N SER A 98 -6.78 12.18 -5.28
CA SER A 98 -6.65 13.45 -5.97
C SER A 98 -6.61 13.27 -7.50
N ASN A 99 -6.46 14.36 -8.25
CA ASN A 99 -6.19 14.36 -9.70
C ASN A 99 -4.68 14.41 -10.03
N ASP A 100 -3.82 13.96 -9.11
CA ASP A 100 -2.38 13.91 -9.33
C ASP A 100 -1.94 12.75 -10.24
N ASN A 101 -0.66 12.80 -10.63
CA ASN A 101 -0.01 11.75 -11.42
C ASN A 101 0.58 10.67 -10.50
N PHE A 102 -0.11 10.29 -9.43
CA PHE A 102 0.40 9.32 -8.46
C PHE A 102 0.76 7.99 -9.13
N GLU A 103 2.02 7.60 -8.97
CA GLU A 103 2.57 6.36 -9.51
C GLU A 103 2.96 5.40 -8.38
N VAL A 104 2.68 4.12 -8.57
CA VAL A 104 3.14 3.04 -7.68
C VAL A 104 4.10 2.14 -8.45
N GLY A 105 5.29 1.97 -7.89
CA GLY A 105 6.33 1.07 -8.40
C GLY A 105 6.21 -0.31 -7.78
N ASP A 106 7.33 -0.82 -7.26
CA ASP A 106 7.36 -2.11 -6.59
C ASP A 106 6.60 -2.10 -5.26
N VAL A 107 6.03 -3.25 -4.92
CA VAL A 107 5.27 -3.49 -3.69
C VAL A 107 5.69 -4.81 -3.07
N VAL A 108 5.99 -4.79 -1.77
CA VAL A 108 6.37 -5.97 -0.99
C VAL A 108 5.56 -5.99 0.31
N ILE A 109 4.94 -7.13 0.61
CA ILE A 109 4.28 -7.38 1.89
C ILE A 109 5.09 -8.42 2.66
N ASN A 110 5.43 -8.11 3.90
CA ASN A 110 6.14 -8.99 4.82
C ASN A 110 5.28 -9.23 6.06
N TRP A 111 5.30 -10.45 6.58
CA TRP A 111 4.73 -10.83 7.86
C TRP A 111 5.71 -11.77 8.57
N ARG A 112 5.45 -12.00 9.86
CA ARG A 112 6.17 -13.00 10.64
C ARG A 112 5.32 -14.27 10.71
N GLU A 113 5.98 -15.41 10.60
CA GLU A 113 5.39 -16.75 10.81
C GLU A 113 5.79 -17.26 12.21
N GLU A 114 4.95 -18.09 12.82
CA GLU A 114 5.26 -18.80 14.08
C GLU A 114 5.86 -20.20 13.89
#